data_AF-A0A8S2DM60-F1
#
_entry.id   AF-A0A8S2DM60-F1
#
_cell.length_a   1.000
_cell.length_b   1.000
_cell.length_c   1.000
_cell.angle_alpha   90.00
_cell.angle_beta   90.00
_cell.angle_gamma   90.00
#
_symmetry.space_group_name_H-M   'P 1'
#
loop_
_entity.id
_entity.type
_entity.pdbx_description
1 polymer ?
#
loop_
_entity_poly.entity_id
_entity_poly.type
_entity_poly.pdbx_seq_one_letter_code
_entity_poly.pdbx_strand_id
1 'polypeptide(L)'
;MNVRQCCEKLNRMFLPEVFLHLLLTILFVFNGNWFVFLLNVPMDMWSVYKYFKRQKSPGQLGYYDPLEINNNRKIKSHMQELLIRLAFYLISFFVYLFFMLIERCIFKRILNDTNFRTWFHLIKNRYNRSLSSFTQLNVAFFGSDRFSSHILEHLYQLTTSGKKINRLEIVTSSSQKNMVQHCAIKHNINTHLWPNIDLLKGFDIGILASFGHLLPRKVIEAFPLGIVNIHPSLLPRWRGSSPLAYTIAAGDKIGGVSLMDIRPK
;
A
#
# COMPACT_ATOMS: atom_id res chain seq x y z
N MET A 1 -15.83 32.38 -23.58
CA MET A 1 -15.23 33.18 -22.48
C MET A 1 -14.34 34.25 -23.10
N ASN A 2 -14.49 35.50 -22.68
CA ASN A 2 -13.58 36.57 -23.12
C ASN A 2 -12.19 36.36 -22.50
N VAL A 3 -11.11 36.57 -23.24
CA VAL A 3 -9.72 36.43 -22.77
C VAL A 3 -9.50 37.25 -21.50
N ARG A 4 -10.09 38.45 -21.41
CA ARG A 4 -10.05 39.31 -20.20
C ARG A 4 -10.62 38.60 -18.97
N GLN A 5 -11.81 38.03 -19.08
CA GLN A 5 -12.46 37.29 -17.99
C GLN A 5 -11.66 36.06 -17.57
N CYS A 6 -10.97 35.40 -18.50
CA CYS A 6 -10.10 34.28 -18.19
C CYS A 6 -8.89 34.74 -17.37
N CYS A 7 -8.22 35.81 -17.80
CA CYS A 7 -7.06 36.38 -17.10
C CYS A 7 -7.42 36.86 -15.70
N GLU A 8 -8.57 37.52 -15.53
CA GLU A 8 -9.08 37.93 -14.22
C GLU A 8 -9.28 36.74 -13.27
N LYS A 9 -9.91 35.66 -13.75
CA LYS A 9 -10.09 34.43 -12.95
C LYS A 9 -8.74 33.81 -12.56
N LEU A 10 -7.79 33.72 -13.48
CA LEU A 10 -6.46 33.19 -13.18
C LEU A 10 -5.70 34.08 -12.19
N ASN A 11 -5.72 35.41 -12.38
CA ASN A 11 -5.08 36.36 -11.47
C ASN A 11 -5.64 36.29 -10.06
N ARG A 12 -6.95 36.06 -9.92
CA ARG A 12 -7.60 35.89 -8.61
C ARG A 12 -7.10 34.65 -7.86
N MET A 13 -6.76 33.57 -8.57
CA MET A 13 -6.31 32.31 -7.94
C MET A 13 -4.80 32.25 -7.72
N PHE A 14 -4.02 33.02 -8.48
CA PHE A 14 -2.55 33.01 -8.39
C PHE A 14 -2.01 33.37 -7.00
N LEU A 15 -2.56 34.41 -6.37
CA LEU A 15 -2.07 34.87 -5.06
C LEU A 15 -2.41 33.89 -3.91
N PRO A 16 -3.65 33.37 -3.81
CA PRO A 16 -3.96 32.26 -2.91
C PRO A 16 -3.07 31.03 -3.10
N GLU A 17 -2.75 30.67 -4.35
CA GLU A 17 -1.87 29.53 -4.65
C GLU A 17 -0.46 29.74 -4.08
N VAL A 18 0.17 30.88 -4.37
CA VAL A 18 1.52 31.21 -3.87
C VAL A 18 1.53 31.29 -2.35
N PHE A 19 0.50 31.88 -1.74
CA PHE A 19 0.38 31.96 -0.29
C PHE A 19 0.26 30.58 0.35
N LEU A 20 -0.59 29.70 -0.20
CA LEU A 20 -0.77 28.34 0.31
C LEU A 20 0.54 27.54 0.21
N HIS A 21 1.25 27.66 -0.91
CA HIS A 21 2.51 26.97 -1.11
C HIS A 21 3.59 27.47 -0.14
N LEU A 22 3.71 28.79 0.05
CA LEU A 22 4.63 29.38 1.02
C LEU A 22 4.31 28.95 2.46
N LEU A 23 3.02 28.94 2.83
CA LEU A 23 2.56 28.47 4.14
C LEU A 23 2.97 27.00 4.35
N LEU A 24 2.77 26.14 3.34
CA LEU A 24 3.15 24.73 3.40
C LEU A 24 4.68 24.57 3.57
N THR A 25 5.48 25.35 2.84
CA THR A 25 6.95 25.36 2.98
C THR A 25 7.38 25.75 4.39
N ILE A 26 6.73 26.75 5.00
CA ILE A 26 6.98 27.16 6.38
C ILE A 26 6.61 26.03 7.37
N LEU A 27 5.49 25.35 7.16
CA LEU A 27 5.08 24.22 8.02
C LEU A 27 6.10 23.07 7.99
N PHE A 28 6.80 22.84 6.88
CA PHE A 28 7.86 21.83 6.82
C PHE A 28 9.06 22.17 7.71
N VAL A 29 9.38 23.46 7.88
CA VAL A 29 10.43 23.91 8.81
C VAL A 29 10.03 23.61 10.25
N PHE A 30 8.80 23.93 10.64
CA PHE A 30 8.30 23.64 11.99
C PHE A 30 8.26 22.14 12.30
N ASN A 31 8.00 21.31 11.30
CA ASN A 31 8.03 19.85 11.43
C ASN A 31 9.45 19.24 11.34
N GLY A 32 10.51 20.05 11.16
CA GLY A 32 11.89 19.56 11.06
C GLY A 32 12.23 18.83 9.76
N ASN A 33 11.36 18.90 8.73
CA ASN A 33 11.53 18.21 7.45
C ASN A 33 12.36 19.04 6.46
N TRP A 34 13.66 19.21 6.77
CA TRP A 34 14.59 20.07 6.02
C TRP A 34 14.72 19.71 4.53
N PHE A 35 14.67 18.42 4.20
CA PHE A 35 14.76 17.98 2.80
C PHE A 35 13.57 18.48 1.97
N VAL A 36 12.35 18.31 2.49
CA VAL A 36 11.11 18.72 1.82
C VAL A 36 11.02 20.23 1.74
N PHE A 37 11.47 20.93 2.78
CA PHE A 37 11.64 22.38 2.76
C PHE A 37 12.56 22.84 1.62
N LEU A 38 13.79 22.32 1.54
CA LEU A 38 14.77 22.70 0.51
C LEU A 38 14.27 22.43 -0.90
N LEU A 39 13.48 21.38 -1.10
CA LEU A 39 12.86 21.06 -2.39
C LEU A 39 11.87 22.15 -2.85
N ASN A 40 11.17 22.80 -1.93
CA ASN A 40 10.14 23.81 -2.24
C ASN A 40 10.69 25.22 -2.43
N VAL A 41 11.84 25.54 -1.80
CA VAL A 41 12.45 26.87 -1.85
C VAL A 41 12.61 27.42 -3.28
N PRO A 42 13.12 26.67 -4.27
CA PRO A 42 13.28 27.20 -5.63
C PRO A 42 11.97 27.65 -6.27
N MET A 43 10.89 26.89 -6.04
CA MET A 43 9.57 27.16 -6.59
C MET A 43 8.92 28.39 -5.93
N ASP A 44 9.08 28.53 -4.61
CA ASP A 44 8.63 29.71 -3.86
C ASP A 44 9.40 30.97 -4.26
N MET A 45 10.74 30.88 -4.29
CA MET A 45 11.59 31.99 -4.70
C MET A 45 11.25 32.48 -6.11
N TRP A 46 11.07 31.56 -7.06
CA TRP A 46 10.69 31.91 -8.42
C TRP A 46 9.31 32.59 -8.48
N SER A 47 8.32 32.04 -7.78
CA SER A 47 6.95 32.58 -7.77
C SER A 47 6.87 33.97 -7.16
N VAL A 48 7.58 34.19 -6.04
CA VAL A 48 7.67 35.47 -5.35
C VAL A 48 8.45 36.49 -6.17
N TYR A 49 9.64 36.13 -6.69
CA TYR A 49 10.44 36.98 -7.55
C TYR A 49 9.63 37.47 -8.75
N LYS A 50 8.93 36.56 -9.42
CA LYS A 50 8.16 36.87 -10.62
C LYS A 50 6.93 37.72 -10.32
N TYR A 51 6.27 37.51 -9.18
CA TYR A 51 5.17 38.35 -8.72
C TYR A 51 5.62 39.81 -8.54
N PHE A 52 6.69 40.05 -7.78
CA PHE A 52 7.20 41.40 -7.52
C PHE A 52 7.79 42.08 -8.75
N LYS A 53 8.49 41.33 -9.62
CA LYS A 53 9.03 41.88 -10.87
C LYS A 53 7.92 42.38 -11.79
N ARG A 54 6.75 41.72 -11.79
CA ARG A 54 5.62 42.10 -12.64
C ARG A 54 4.78 43.25 -12.10
N GLN A 55 4.62 43.37 -10.77
CA GLN A 55 3.95 44.54 -10.19
C GLN A 55 4.65 45.87 -10.53
N LYS A 56 5.97 45.86 -10.76
CA LYS A 56 6.74 47.07 -11.08
C LYS A 56 6.64 47.51 -12.55
N SER A 57 5.96 46.76 -13.42
CA SER A 57 5.79 47.10 -14.83
C SER A 57 4.58 48.03 -15.03
N PRO A 58 4.76 49.29 -15.46
CA PRO A 58 3.64 50.21 -15.68
C PRO A 58 2.73 49.71 -16.81
N GLY A 59 1.42 49.63 -16.55
CA GLY A 59 0.39 49.28 -17.54
C GLY A 59 -0.13 47.83 -17.51
N GLN A 60 0.38 46.94 -16.65
CA GLN A 60 -0.10 45.56 -16.54
C GLN A 60 -1.31 45.43 -15.59
N LEU A 61 -2.36 44.73 -16.05
CA LEU A 61 -3.61 44.46 -15.30
C LEU A 61 -3.50 43.29 -14.30
N GLY A 62 -2.30 42.72 -14.09
CA GLY A 62 -2.07 41.60 -13.19
C GLY A 62 -0.95 40.67 -13.67
N TYR A 63 -0.87 39.47 -13.09
CA TYR A 63 0.15 38.47 -13.47
C TYR A 63 -0.06 37.94 -14.90
N TYR A 64 -1.32 37.70 -15.28
CA TYR A 64 -1.76 37.37 -16.62
C TYR A 64 -2.41 38.60 -17.24
N ASP A 65 -1.79 39.13 -18.30
CA ASP A 65 -2.32 40.25 -19.07
C ASP A 65 -2.96 39.74 -20.37
N PRO A 66 -4.25 40.06 -20.64
CA PRO A 66 -4.93 39.71 -21.87
C PRO A 66 -4.19 40.13 -23.15
N LEU A 67 -3.46 41.25 -23.13
CA LEU A 67 -2.70 41.74 -24.28
C LEU A 67 -1.43 40.91 -24.53
N GLU A 68 -0.78 40.43 -23.46
CA GLU A 68 0.36 39.52 -23.57
C GLU A 68 -0.05 38.13 -24.05
N ILE A 69 -1.22 37.66 -23.61
CA ILE A 69 -1.78 36.36 -23.98
C ILE A 69 -2.26 36.34 -25.42
N ASN A 70 -2.46 37.47 -26.08
CA ASN A 70 -2.74 37.47 -27.52
C ASN A 70 -1.48 37.33 -28.38
N ASN A 71 -0.27 37.42 -27.78
CA ASN A 71 0.99 37.25 -28.49
C ASN A 71 1.48 35.79 -28.39
N ASN A 72 1.45 35.07 -29.52
CA ASN A 72 1.80 33.65 -29.63
C ASN A 72 3.17 33.26 -29.03
N ARG A 73 4.16 34.16 -29.02
CA ARG A 73 5.47 33.88 -28.41
C ARG A 73 5.41 33.90 -26.88
N LYS A 74 4.63 34.82 -26.30
CA LYS A 74 4.49 34.96 -24.85
C LYS A 74 3.60 33.87 -24.25
N ILE A 75 2.56 33.42 -24.97
CA ILE A 75 1.68 32.31 -24.55
C ILE A 75 2.50 31.03 -24.31
N LYS A 76 3.38 30.67 -25.24
CA LYS A 76 4.20 29.44 -25.11
C LYS A 76 5.05 29.46 -23.85
N SER A 77 5.66 30.61 -23.52
CA SER A 77 6.44 30.77 -22.28
C SER A 77 5.57 30.60 -21.03
N HIS A 78 4.36 31.17 -21.03
CA HIS A 78 3.39 31.00 -19.94
C HIS A 78 2.93 29.55 -19.77
N MET A 79 2.68 28.85 -20.88
CA MET A 79 2.29 27.44 -20.85
C MET A 79 3.42 26.54 -20.35
N GLN A 80 4.66 26.78 -20.78
CA GLN A 80 5.82 26.03 -20.30
C GLN A 80 5.99 26.19 -18.79
N GLU A 81 5.85 27.41 -18.27
CA GLU A 81 5.90 27.63 -16.82
C GLU A 81 4.78 26.87 -16.10
N LEU A 82 3.54 26.97 -16.57
CA LEU A 82 2.41 26.25 -15.96
C LEU A 82 2.64 24.74 -15.96
N LEU A 83 3.21 24.18 -17.03
CA LEU A 83 3.56 22.76 -17.10
C LEU A 83 4.67 22.39 -16.11
N ILE A 84 5.69 23.22 -15.96
CA ILE A 84 6.76 23.01 -14.97
C ILE A 84 6.17 23.03 -13.55
N ARG A 85 5.28 23.98 -13.24
CA ARG A 85 4.61 24.05 -11.93
C ARG A 85 3.75 22.83 -11.68
N LEU A 86 2.95 22.42 -12.67
CA LEU A 86 2.11 21.24 -12.57
C LEU A 86 2.94 19.97 -12.33
N ALA A 87 4.05 19.81 -13.07
CA ALA A 87 4.98 18.70 -12.87
C ALA A 87 5.60 18.74 -11.48
N PHE A 88 6.01 19.92 -11.00
CA PHE A 88 6.55 20.11 -9.66
C PHE A 88 5.53 19.71 -8.58
N TYR A 89 4.28 20.16 -8.68
CA TYR A 89 3.23 19.81 -7.72
C TYR A 89 2.91 18.33 -7.74
N LEU A 90 2.86 17.70 -8.93
CA LEU A 90 2.62 16.28 -9.06
C LEU A 90 3.73 15.44 -8.41
N ILE A 91 4.99 15.78 -8.68
CA ILE A 91 6.15 15.08 -8.10
C ILE A 91 6.20 15.31 -6.59
N SER A 92 6.04 16.56 -6.15
CA SER A 92 6.05 16.95 -4.74
C SER A 92 4.94 16.24 -3.96
N PHE A 93 3.75 16.07 -4.54
CA PHE A 93 2.67 15.30 -3.95
C PHE A 93 3.10 13.87 -3.58
N PHE A 94 3.75 13.14 -4.50
CA PHE A 94 4.24 11.79 -4.22
C PHE A 94 5.38 11.76 -3.21
N VAL A 95 6.28 12.74 -3.25
CA VAL A 95 7.35 12.89 -2.26
C VAL A 95 6.76 13.11 -0.86
N TYR A 96 5.82 14.03 -0.71
CA TYR A 96 5.19 14.31 0.58
C TYR A 96 4.41 13.10 1.09
N LEU A 97 3.70 12.40 0.21
CA LEU A 97 3.00 11.16 0.55
C LEU A 97 3.98 10.12 1.09
N PHE A 98 5.13 9.95 0.44
CA PHE A 98 6.17 9.02 0.86
C PHE A 98 6.77 9.39 2.23
N PHE A 99 7.12 10.65 2.45
CA PHE A 99 7.64 11.10 3.75
C PHE A 99 6.61 10.97 4.87
N MET A 100 5.33 11.29 4.61
CA MET A 100 4.25 11.08 5.57
C MET A 100 4.10 9.61 5.97
N LEU A 101 4.26 8.68 5.02
CA LEU A 101 4.21 7.24 5.28
C LEU A 101 5.38 6.79 6.16
N ILE A 102 6.58 7.29 5.91
CA ILE A 102 7.78 6.95 6.70
C ILE A 102 7.65 7.48 8.14
N GLU A 103 7.31 8.75 8.32
CA GLU A 103 7.18 9.38 9.64
C GLU A 103 6.14 8.65 10.51
N ARG A 104 5.00 8.26 9.92
CA ARG A 104 4.00 7.43 10.61
C ARG A 104 4.53 6.06 11.04
N CYS A 105 5.45 5.48 10.28
CA CYS A 105 6.08 4.21 10.62
C CYS A 105 7.12 4.36 11.74
N ILE A 106 7.90 5.44 11.72
CA ILE A 106 8.89 5.76 12.76
C ILE A 106 8.22 6.13 14.07
N PHE A 107 7.16 6.95 14.06
CA PHE A 107 6.42 7.32 15.27
C PHE A 107 5.76 6.10 15.95
N LYS A 108 5.22 5.16 15.17
CA LYS A 108 4.73 3.87 15.69
C LYS A 108 5.83 2.99 16.29
N ARG A 109 7.10 3.15 15.86
CA ARG A 109 8.25 2.44 16.41
C ARG A 109 8.58 2.93 17.83
N ILE A 110 8.52 4.23 18.08
CA ILE A 110 8.82 4.83 19.40
C ILE A 110 7.77 4.43 20.45
N LEU A 111 6.50 4.25 20.07
CA LEU A 111 5.44 3.88 21.01
C LEU A 111 5.40 2.38 21.39
N ASN A 112 6.05 1.50 20.62
CA ASN A 112 5.91 0.04 20.80
C ASN A 112 7.05 -0.63 21.59
N ASP A 113 8.04 0.14 22.08
CA ASP A 113 9.28 -0.41 22.64
C ASP A 113 9.18 -0.94 24.09
N THR A 114 7.98 -0.99 24.70
CA THR A 114 7.83 -1.36 26.12
C THR A 114 7.15 -2.71 26.41
N ASN A 115 6.77 -3.54 25.42
CA ASN A 115 5.91 -4.71 25.72
C ASN A 115 6.25 -6.04 25.02
N PHE A 116 7.51 -6.29 24.67
CA PHE A 116 7.89 -7.57 24.02
C PHE A 116 8.20 -8.71 25.01
N ARG A 117 8.64 -8.41 26.24
CA ARG A 117 9.08 -9.44 27.21
C ARG A 117 7.94 -10.16 27.95
N THR A 118 6.81 -9.51 28.15
CA THR A 118 5.66 -10.06 28.90
C THR A 118 4.84 -11.05 28.07
N TRP A 119 4.84 -10.92 26.75
CA TRP A 119 4.05 -11.77 25.85
C TRP A 119 4.68 -13.17 25.65
N PHE A 120 6.02 -13.25 25.63
CA PHE A 120 6.73 -14.51 25.39
C PHE A 120 6.57 -15.54 26.53
N HIS A 121 6.36 -15.07 27.76
CA HIS A 121 6.12 -15.95 28.91
C HIS A 121 4.72 -16.56 28.96
N LEU A 122 3.72 -15.91 28.36
CA LEU A 122 2.32 -16.37 28.41
C LEU A 122 2.00 -17.47 27.38
N ILE A 123 2.75 -17.55 26.26
CA ILE A 123 2.52 -18.56 25.21
C ILE A 123 3.16 -19.90 25.56
N LYS A 124 4.29 -19.89 26.26
CA LYS A 124 5.04 -21.11 26.59
C LYS A 124 4.27 -22.07 27.51
N ASN A 125 3.30 -21.57 28.29
CA ASN A 125 2.50 -22.38 29.21
C ASN A 125 1.18 -22.93 28.62
N ARG A 126 0.79 -22.56 27.39
CA ARG A 126 -0.47 -23.04 26.78
C ARG A 126 -0.32 -24.19 25.80
N TYR A 127 0.91 -24.49 25.35
CA TYR A 127 1.15 -25.43 24.25
C TYR A 127 1.51 -26.87 24.67
N ASN A 128 1.33 -27.23 25.94
CA ASN A 128 1.69 -28.55 26.50
C ASN A 128 0.49 -29.45 26.86
N ARG A 129 -0.67 -29.29 26.20
CA ARG A 129 -1.77 -30.25 26.34
C ARG A 129 -1.97 -31.06 25.07
N SER A 130 -1.55 -32.33 25.16
CA SER A 130 -2.14 -33.51 24.50
C SER A 130 -2.29 -33.42 22.98
N LEU A 131 -1.19 -33.68 22.28
CA LEU A 131 -1.19 -34.05 20.86
C LEU A 131 -1.42 -35.57 20.75
N SER A 132 -2.62 -36.03 21.10
CA SER A 132 -2.96 -37.47 21.09
C SER A 132 -4.34 -37.74 20.49
N SER A 133 -4.40 -37.61 19.16
CA SER A 133 -5.19 -38.40 18.20
C SER A 133 -5.17 -37.64 16.86
N PHE A 134 -4.30 -38.02 15.92
CA PHE A 134 -4.25 -37.34 14.62
C PHE A 134 -5.49 -37.72 13.79
N THR A 135 -6.48 -36.83 13.74
CA THR A 135 -7.47 -36.83 12.66
C THR A 135 -6.81 -36.24 11.41
N GLN A 136 -6.81 -36.97 10.29
CA GLN A 136 -6.34 -36.41 9.02
C GLN A 136 -7.25 -35.25 8.61
N LEU A 137 -6.67 -34.14 8.15
CA LEU A 137 -7.42 -32.91 7.84
C LEU A 137 -7.75 -32.80 6.36
N ASN A 138 -8.93 -32.28 6.05
CA ASN A 138 -9.31 -31.80 4.74
C ASN A 138 -9.01 -30.29 4.66
N VAL A 139 -8.10 -29.89 3.79
CA VAL A 139 -7.53 -28.54 3.72
C VAL A 139 -7.94 -27.85 2.42
N ALA A 140 -8.46 -26.62 2.53
CA ALA A 140 -8.62 -25.72 1.39
C ALA A 140 -7.52 -24.66 1.41
N PHE A 141 -6.77 -24.53 0.33
CA PHE A 141 -5.67 -23.59 0.20
C PHE A 141 -6.06 -22.40 -0.68
N PHE A 142 -5.90 -21.18 -0.19
CA PHE A 142 -6.22 -19.94 -0.89
C PHE A 142 -4.93 -19.18 -1.20
N GLY A 143 -4.62 -18.97 -2.48
CA GLY A 143 -3.42 -18.22 -2.89
C GLY A 143 -3.36 -17.97 -4.38
N SER A 144 -2.45 -17.09 -4.82
CA SER A 144 -2.39 -16.66 -6.23
C SER A 144 -1.00 -16.32 -6.80
N ASP A 145 0.02 -16.22 -5.94
CA ASP A 145 1.34 -15.69 -6.28
C ASP A 145 2.48 -16.71 -6.09
N ARG A 146 3.73 -16.24 -6.28
CA ARG A 146 4.92 -17.07 -6.06
C ARG A 146 5.10 -17.49 -4.61
N PHE A 147 4.79 -16.60 -3.66
CA PHE A 147 4.97 -16.90 -2.23
C PHE A 147 4.05 -18.06 -1.81
N SER A 148 2.79 -17.98 -2.19
CA SER A 148 1.78 -19.01 -1.95
C SER A 148 2.08 -20.32 -2.68
N SER A 149 2.67 -20.30 -3.88
CA SER A 149 3.03 -21.54 -4.59
C SER A 149 4.06 -22.40 -3.85
N HIS A 150 5.00 -21.79 -3.11
CA HIS A 150 5.98 -22.56 -2.31
C HIS A 150 5.32 -23.23 -1.11
N ILE A 151 4.37 -22.54 -0.48
CA ILE A 151 3.59 -23.10 0.63
C ILE A 151 2.75 -24.28 0.13
N LEU A 152 2.12 -24.13 -1.03
CA LEU A 152 1.34 -25.20 -1.65
C LEU A 152 2.18 -26.44 -1.94
N GLU A 153 3.40 -26.28 -2.46
CA GLU A 153 4.30 -27.40 -2.73
C GLU A 153 4.58 -28.22 -1.45
N HIS A 154 4.83 -27.53 -0.33
CA HIS A 154 5.04 -28.20 0.95
C HIS A 154 3.78 -28.88 1.50
N LEU A 155 2.61 -28.26 1.33
CA LEU A 155 1.34 -28.89 1.70
C LEU A 155 1.08 -30.14 0.87
N TYR A 156 1.36 -30.11 -0.43
CA TYR A 156 1.23 -31.26 -1.31
C TYR A 156 2.16 -32.42 -0.89
N GLN A 157 3.42 -32.13 -0.56
CA GLN A 157 4.35 -33.15 -0.02
C GLN A 157 3.85 -33.78 1.28
N LEU A 158 3.18 -33.00 2.14
CA LEU A 158 2.58 -33.52 3.36
C LEU A 158 1.38 -34.43 3.07
N THR A 159 0.57 -34.09 2.06
CA THR A 159 -0.53 -34.93 1.57
C THR A 159 -0.01 -36.26 1.01
N THR A 160 1.00 -36.23 0.13
CA THR A 160 1.57 -37.46 -0.47
C THR A 160 2.29 -38.34 0.55
N SER A 161 2.86 -37.75 1.61
CA SER A 161 3.44 -38.52 2.71
C SER A 161 2.41 -39.27 3.58
N GLY A 162 1.11 -38.98 3.43
CA GLY A 162 0.01 -39.64 4.14
C GLY A 162 -0.14 -39.31 5.63
N LYS A 163 0.73 -38.43 6.18
CA LYS A 163 0.87 -38.28 7.63
C LYS A 163 -0.19 -37.39 8.29
N LYS A 164 -0.78 -36.41 7.58
CA LYS A 164 -1.59 -35.35 8.22
C LYS A 164 -2.74 -34.77 7.39
N ILE A 165 -2.66 -34.79 6.06
CA ILE A 165 -3.67 -34.18 5.18
C ILE A 165 -4.30 -35.29 4.36
N ASN A 166 -5.63 -35.41 4.44
CA ASN A 166 -6.42 -36.38 3.67
C ASN A 166 -6.78 -35.83 2.29
N ARG A 167 -7.24 -34.57 2.24
CA ARG A 167 -7.69 -33.90 1.01
C ARG A 167 -7.09 -32.50 0.96
N LEU A 168 -6.57 -32.12 -0.19
CA LEU A 168 -6.06 -30.78 -0.47
C LEU A 168 -6.71 -30.26 -1.73
N GLU A 169 -7.43 -29.14 -1.63
CA GLU A 169 -7.96 -28.44 -2.80
C GLU A 169 -7.58 -26.97 -2.76
N ILE A 170 -7.52 -26.37 -3.94
CA ILE A 170 -6.97 -25.04 -4.14
C ILE A 170 -8.07 -24.09 -4.59
N VAL A 171 -8.10 -22.91 -3.99
CA VAL A 171 -8.96 -21.80 -4.35
C VAL A 171 -8.07 -20.67 -4.85
N THR A 172 -8.27 -20.27 -6.10
CA THR A 172 -7.39 -19.31 -6.74
C THR A 172 -8.14 -18.37 -7.68
N SER A 173 -7.58 -17.20 -7.95
CA SER A 173 -8.18 -16.23 -8.87
C SER A 173 -7.89 -16.63 -10.32
N SER A 174 -8.87 -16.42 -11.20
CA SER A 174 -8.72 -16.61 -12.65
C SER A 174 -7.78 -15.55 -13.24
N SER A 175 -6.48 -15.79 -13.19
CA SER A 175 -5.46 -14.93 -13.77
C SER A 175 -4.45 -15.78 -14.54
N GLN A 176 -4.17 -15.40 -15.80
CA GLN A 176 -3.28 -16.16 -16.69
C GLN A 176 -1.85 -16.32 -16.14
N LYS A 177 -1.40 -15.46 -15.22
CA LYS A 177 -0.07 -15.51 -14.60
C LYS A 177 -0.05 -16.17 -13.21
N ASN A 178 -1.11 -16.87 -12.85
CA ASN A 178 -1.25 -17.42 -11.51
C ASN A 178 -0.32 -18.62 -11.29
N MET A 179 0.69 -18.45 -10.45
CA MET A 179 1.70 -19.49 -10.19
C MET A 179 1.14 -20.66 -9.38
N VAL A 180 0.12 -20.41 -8.56
CA VAL A 180 -0.58 -21.45 -7.81
C VAL A 180 -1.36 -22.36 -8.76
N GLN A 181 -2.00 -21.79 -9.78
CA GLN A 181 -2.71 -22.58 -10.80
C GLN A 181 -1.76 -23.49 -11.59
N HIS A 182 -0.57 -23.00 -11.96
CA HIS A 182 0.45 -23.82 -12.62
C HIS A 182 0.92 -24.99 -11.72
N CYS A 183 1.13 -24.72 -10.43
CA CYS A 183 1.48 -25.74 -9.44
C CYS A 183 0.37 -26.80 -9.30
N ALA A 184 -0.88 -26.36 -9.27
CA ALA A 184 -2.03 -27.26 -9.19
C ALA A 184 -2.14 -28.21 -10.39
N ILE A 185 -1.98 -27.68 -11.61
CA ILE A 185 -2.00 -28.46 -12.85
C ILE A 185 -0.86 -29.48 -12.86
N LYS A 186 0.36 -29.07 -12.46
CA LYS A 186 1.54 -29.94 -12.39
C LYS A 186 1.31 -31.17 -11.49
N HIS A 187 0.63 -30.98 -10.36
CA HIS A 187 0.42 -32.02 -9.35
C HIS A 187 -0.98 -32.66 -9.42
N ASN A 188 -1.76 -32.31 -10.44
CA ASN A 188 -3.14 -32.78 -10.63
C ASN A 188 -4.05 -32.56 -9.40
N ILE A 189 -3.95 -31.38 -8.79
CA ILE A 189 -4.75 -30.99 -7.62
C ILE A 189 -6.03 -30.29 -8.08
N ASN A 190 -7.18 -30.61 -7.48
CA ASN A 190 -8.44 -29.93 -7.76
C ASN A 190 -8.34 -28.41 -7.48
N THR A 191 -8.75 -27.62 -8.47
CA THR A 191 -8.74 -26.15 -8.37
C THR A 191 -10.15 -25.60 -8.52
N HIS A 192 -10.46 -24.60 -7.70
CA HIS A 192 -11.70 -23.84 -7.70
C HIS A 192 -11.38 -22.38 -8.01
N LEU A 193 -12.12 -21.80 -8.94
CA LEU A 193 -11.94 -20.41 -9.35
C LEU A 193 -12.79 -19.48 -8.50
N TRP A 194 -12.15 -18.49 -7.88
CA TRP A 194 -12.86 -17.40 -7.20
C TRP A 194 -13.65 -16.55 -8.21
N PRO A 195 -14.89 -16.09 -7.90
CA PRO A 195 -15.61 -16.16 -6.62
C PRO A 195 -16.62 -17.32 -6.51
N ASN A 196 -16.64 -18.28 -7.44
CA ASN A 196 -17.62 -19.35 -7.41
C ASN A 196 -17.18 -20.47 -6.44
N ILE A 197 -17.57 -20.32 -5.17
CA ILE A 197 -17.03 -21.09 -4.03
C ILE A 197 -18.08 -22.05 -3.44
N ASP A 198 -19.21 -22.23 -4.12
CA ASP A 198 -20.32 -23.08 -3.64
C ASP A 198 -19.93 -24.55 -3.35
N LEU A 199 -18.70 -24.92 -3.73
CA LEU A 199 -18.09 -26.24 -3.61
C LEU A 199 -17.21 -26.45 -2.36
N LEU A 200 -16.95 -25.44 -1.51
CA LEU A 200 -16.12 -25.59 -0.31
C LEU A 200 -16.84 -26.24 0.89
N LYS A 201 -17.53 -27.36 0.66
CA LYS A 201 -18.13 -28.17 1.73
C LYS A 201 -17.24 -29.36 2.09
N GLY A 202 -17.13 -29.66 3.38
CA GLY A 202 -16.37 -30.80 3.89
C GLY A 202 -14.87 -30.55 4.05
N PHE A 203 -14.46 -29.29 4.22
CA PHE A 203 -13.11 -28.92 4.63
C PHE A 203 -13.09 -28.56 6.12
N ASP A 204 -12.02 -28.95 6.80
CA ASP A 204 -11.85 -28.72 8.23
C ASP A 204 -11.21 -27.35 8.49
N ILE A 205 -10.23 -26.97 7.66
CA ILE A 205 -9.41 -25.77 7.83
C ILE A 205 -9.08 -25.09 6.49
N GLY A 206 -9.11 -23.76 6.49
CA GLY A 206 -8.61 -22.95 5.39
C GLY A 206 -7.16 -22.49 5.64
N ILE A 207 -6.31 -22.56 4.63
CA ILE A 207 -4.97 -21.94 4.66
C ILE A 207 -4.94 -20.80 3.66
N LEU A 208 -4.75 -19.58 4.14
CA LEU A 208 -4.67 -18.38 3.32
C LEU A 208 -3.21 -17.93 3.18
N ALA A 209 -2.75 -17.71 1.95
CA ALA A 209 -1.45 -17.11 1.69
C ALA A 209 -1.54 -16.24 0.43
N SER A 210 -1.34 -14.92 0.58
CA SER A 210 -1.28 -13.97 -0.55
C SER A 210 -2.43 -14.17 -1.58
N PHE A 211 -3.64 -14.18 -1.06
CA PHE A 211 -4.87 -14.27 -1.83
C PHE A 211 -5.47 -12.86 -1.93
N GLY A 212 -5.45 -12.26 -3.12
CA GLY A 212 -5.80 -10.85 -3.34
C GLY A 212 -7.27 -10.47 -3.11
N HIS A 213 -8.08 -11.35 -2.52
CA HIS A 213 -9.50 -11.13 -2.28
C HIS A 213 -9.81 -11.17 -0.79
N LEU A 214 -10.73 -10.30 -0.37
CA LEU A 214 -11.30 -10.37 0.97
C LEU A 214 -12.28 -11.53 1.05
N LEU A 215 -12.12 -12.38 2.06
CA LEU A 215 -13.01 -13.52 2.28
C LEU A 215 -14.32 -13.04 2.93
N PRO A 216 -15.50 -13.33 2.35
CA PRO A 216 -16.76 -13.01 2.97
C PRO A 216 -17.00 -13.91 4.17
N ARG A 217 -17.79 -13.42 5.14
CA ARG A 217 -18.12 -14.12 6.38
C ARG A 217 -18.59 -15.57 6.17
N LYS A 218 -19.46 -15.80 5.17
CA LYS A 218 -19.96 -17.14 4.80
C LYS A 218 -18.85 -18.14 4.47
N VAL A 219 -17.75 -17.69 3.85
CA VAL A 219 -16.61 -18.56 3.52
C VAL A 219 -15.78 -18.84 4.76
N ILE A 220 -15.55 -17.84 5.60
CA ILE A 220 -14.78 -18.01 6.85
C ILE A 220 -15.50 -18.99 7.78
N GLU A 221 -16.81 -18.83 7.95
CA GLU A 221 -17.65 -19.68 8.82
C GLU A 221 -17.86 -21.11 8.25
N ALA A 222 -17.52 -21.36 6.98
CA ALA A 222 -17.60 -22.70 6.41
C ALA A 222 -16.51 -23.66 6.92
N PHE A 223 -15.46 -23.15 7.55
CA PHE A 223 -14.35 -23.94 8.08
C PHE A 223 -14.47 -24.11 9.60
N PRO A 224 -14.73 -25.32 10.11
CA PRO A 224 -14.88 -25.58 11.55
C PRO A 224 -13.68 -25.16 12.39
N LEU A 225 -12.46 -25.30 11.87
CA LEU A 225 -11.22 -24.90 12.53
C LEU A 225 -10.77 -23.47 12.17
N GLY A 226 -11.58 -22.74 11.40
CA GLY A 226 -11.27 -21.40 10.92
C GLY A 226 -10.30 -21.38 9.73
N ILE A 227 -9.80 -20.18 9.44
CA ILE A 227 -8.85 -19.95 8.35
C ILE A 227 -7.57 -19.36 8.92
N VAL A 228 -6.45 -20.05 8.71
CA VAL A 228 -5.12 -19.59 9.11
C VAL A 228 -4.48 -18.85 7.95
N ASN A 229 -4.19 -17.56 8.13
CA ASN A 229 -3.43 -16.76 7.19
C ASN A 229 -1.94 -16.75 7.51
N ILE A 230 -1.13 -17.01 6.49
CA ILE A 230 0.33 -16.93 6.52
C ILE A 230 0.71 -15.53 6.05
N HIS A 231 1.08 -14.68 7.00
CA HIS A 231 1.44 -13.29 6.74
C HIS A 231 2.96 -13.11 6.80
N PRO A 232 3.63 -12.64 5.73
CA PRO A 232 5.09 -12.57 5.68
C PRO A 232 5.65 -11.32 6.38
N SER A 233 5.24 -11.12 7.64
CA SER A 233 5.90 -10.23 8.59
C SER A 233 5.73 -10.76 10.02
N LEU A 234 6.48 -10.17 10.96
CA LEU A 234 6.30 -10.39 12.39
C LEU A 234 5.18 -9.48 12.92
N LEU A 235 3.95 -10.00 12.96
CA LEU A 235 2.79 -9.25 13.42
C LEU A 235 2.97 -8.78 14.88
N PRO A 236 2.49 -7.58 15.25
CA PRO A 236 1.65 -6.67 14.45
C PRO A 236 2.43 -5.76 13.48
N ARG A 237 3.76 -5.89 13.37
CA ARG A 237 4.61 -5.09 12.47
C ARG A 237 4.29 -5.42 11.01
N TRP A 238 4.21 -4.39 10.16
CA TRP A 238 3.96 -4.50 8.71
C TRP A 238 2.70 -5.30 8.31
N ARG A 239 1.55 -4.97 8.90
CA ARG A 239 0.25 -5.39 8.35
C ARG A 239 0.00 -4.75 7.00
N GLY A 240 -0.81 -5.41 6.17
CA GLY A 240 -1.26 -4.89 4.88
C GLY A 240 -0.63 -5.60 3.69
N SER A 241 -0.64 -4.94 2.54
CA SER A 241 -0.41 -5.54 1.23
C SER A 241 1.06 -5.73 0.83
N SER A 242 2.01 -5.07 1.49
CA SER A 242 3.43 -5.09 1.06
C SER A 242 4.44 -5.25 2.21
N PRO A 243 4.26 -6.25 3.09
CA PRO A 243 5.09 -6.43 4.29
C PRO A 243 6.60 -6.53 4.02
N LEU A 244 7.03 -7.25 2.97
CA LEU A 244 8.45 -7.38 2.64
C LEU A 244 9.08 -6.03 2.25
N ALA A 245 8.39 -5.27 1.40
CA ALA A 245 8.88 -3.96 0.94
C ALA A 245 9.07 -3.01 2.13
N TYR A 246 8.11 -2.99 3.05
CA TYR A 246 8.23 -2.16 4.26
C TYR A 246 9.33 -2.65 5.22
N THR A 247 9.48 -3.97 5.38
CA THR A 247 10.57 -4.55 6.19
C THR A 247 11.93 -4.07 5.69
N ILE A 248 12.15 -4.10 4.38
CA ILE A 248 13.40 -3.64 3.75
C ILE A 248 13.54 -2.12 3.85
N ALA A 249 12.50 -1.37 3.49
CA ALA A 249 12.53 0.09 3.46
C ALA A 249 12.78 0.71 4.85
N ALA A 250 12.31 0.07 5.91
CA ALA A 250 12.56 0.50 7.29
C ALA A 250 13.92 0.07 7.85
N GLY A 251 14.71 -0.69 7.08
CA GLY A 251 16.00 -1.22 7.50
C GLY A 251 15.89 -2.25 8.63
N ASP A 252 14.81 -3.06 8.65
CA ASP A 252 14.64 -4.09 9.67
C ASP A 252 15.72 -5.17 9.51
N LYS A 253 16.49 -5.42 10.58
CA LYS A 253 17.53 -6.45 10.60
C LYS A 253 16.97 -7.87 10.62
N ILE A 254 15.73 -8.03 11.06
CA ILE A 254 15.05 -9.31 11.24
C ILE A 254 13.68 -9.23 10.58
N GLY A 255 13.44 -10.08 9.59
CA GLY A 255 12.12 -10.37 9.05
C GLY A 255 11.50 -11.61 9.71
N GLY A 256 10.32 -12.01 9.25
CA GLY A 256 9.70 -13.25 9.69
C GLY A 256 8.33 -13.47 9.09
N VAL A 257 7.69 -14.56 9.50
CA VAL A 257 6.35 -14.96 9.07
C VAL A 257 5.51 -15.20 10.31
N SER A 258 4.26 -14.75 10.28
CA SER A 258 3.28 -14.98 11.34
C SER A 258 2.13 -15.81 10.81
N LEU A 259 1.66 -16.75 11.63
CA LEU A 259 0.37 -17.41 11.43
C LEU A 259 -0.69 -16.60 12.19
N MET A 260 -1.75 -16.19 11.50
CA MET A 260 -2.85 -15.47 12.11
C MET A 260 -4.19 -16.10 11.78
N ASP A 261 -5.07 -16.16 12.76
CA ASP A 261 -6.45 -16.58 12.56
C ASP A 261 -7.27 -15.44 11.92
N ILE A 262 -8.09 -15.77 10.93
CA ILE A 262 -8.99 -14.83 10.26
C ILE A 262 -10.35 -14.91 10.93
N ARG A 263 -10.76 -13.79 11.53
CA ARG A 263 -12.10 -13.64 12.10
C ARG A 263 -13.02 -12.93 11.09
N PRO A 264 -14.30 -13.32 11.00
CA PRO A 264 -15.27 -12.57 10.23
C PRO A 264 -15.42 -11.16 10.79
N LYS A 265 -15.55 -10.17 9.90
CA LYS A 265 -15.93 -8.81 10.26
C LYS A 265 -17.44 -8.67 10.39
#